data_AF-A0A0C9VBR4-F1
#
_entry.id   AF-A0A0C9VBR4-F1
#
_cell.length_a   1.000
_cell.length_b   1.000
_cell.length_c   1.000
_cell.angle_alpha   90.00
_cell.angle_beta   90.00
_cell.angle_gamma   90.00
#
_symmetry.space_group_name_H-M   'P 1'
#
loop_
_entity.id
_entity.type
_entity.pdbx_description
1 polymer ?
#
loop_
_entity_poly.entity_id
_entity_poly.type
_entity_poly.pdbx_seq_one_letter_code
_entity_poly.pdbx_strand_id
1 'polypeptide(L)'
;MADFSVSLWIYAAVPFIEAYRVGSSIPSVVVLIIQLLAQYFTGAAMTPIFWIIYFISTYKKDLTAIRKGDADSVFFGTVVGYLLPTVAMLAWPAVPTNYVWQLFPLVVFAAIIPYRLVASKDTYALAGHNSVSSLYALIFAASLITHLGAFAAHNFNVESFIGDWLAPNPLPVKGSSPAGIFIYMLQWDGLYIFGSLTVAGVWLTADSILESVGIIGWFATTYLVLSPGAAVSAIFWWREKKLEGARKAVRK
;
A
#
# COMPACT_ATOMS: atom_id res chain seq x y z
N MET A 1 -6.23 1.72 -15.43
CA MET A 1 -7.07 1.18 -14.33
C MET A 1 -6.43 -0.03 -13.65
N ALA A 2 -6.14 -1.14 -14.36
CA ALA A 2 -5.53 -2.34 -13.75
C ALA A 2 -4.26 -2.05 -12.93
N ASP A 3 -3.31 -1.35 -13.55
CA ASP A 3 -2.04 -0.96 -12.94
C ASP A 3 -2.22 -0.11 -11.67
N PHE A 4 -3.08 0.90 -11.73
CA PHE A 4 -3.44 1.73 -10.58
C PHE A 4 -4.10 0.91 -9.46
N SER A 5 -5.12 0.12 -9.78
CA SER A 5 -5.85 -0.70 -8.80
C SER A 5 -4.96 -1.74 -8.13
N VAL A 6 -4.02 -2.38 -8.85
CA VAL A 6 -3.08 -3.31 -8.22
C VAL A 6 -2.03 -2.57 -7.40
N SER A 7 -1.53 -1.42 -7.88
CA SER A 7 -0.58 -0.59 -7.13
C SER A 7 -1.11 -0.15 -5.76
N LEU A 8 -2.42 0.11 -5.65
CA LEU A 8 -3.09 0.47 -4.40
C LEU A 8 -3.12 -0.65 -3.35
N TRP A 9 -2.69 -1.87 -3.67
CA TRP A 9 -2.61 -2.95 -2.68
C TRP A 9 -1.67 -2.60 -1.52
N ILE A 10 -0.58 -1.86 -1.79
CA ILE A 10 0.33 -1.42 -0.73
C ILE A 10 -0.38 -0.48 0.27
N TYR A 11 -1.31 0.34 -0.21
CA TYR A 11 -2.15 1.21 0.62
C TYR A 11 -3.12 0.40 1.48
N ALA A 12 -3.68 -0.69 0.96
CA ALA A 12 -4.51 -1.59 1.76
C ALA A 12 -3.70 -2.33 2.84
N ALA A 13 -2.45 -2.70 2.57
CA ALA A 13 -1.65 -3.55 3.45
C ALA A 13 -0.88 -2.81 4.56
N VAL A 14 -0.12 -1.77 4.22
CA VAL A 14 0.85 -1.13 5.14
C VAL A 14 0.17 -0.60 6.41
N PRO A 15 -0.93 0.17 6.35
CA PRO A 15 -1.61 0.67 7.54
C PRO A 15 -2.01 -0.43 8.53
N PHE A 16 -2.49 -1.58 8.04
CA PHE A 16 -2.82 -2.71 8.89
C PHE A 16 -1.58 -3.33 9.51
N ILE A 17 -0.50 -3.55 8.75
CA ILE A 17 0.77 -4.08 9.27
C ILE A 17 1.27 -3.21 10.43
N GLU A 18 1.30 -1.89 10.22
CA GLU A 18 1.77 -0.92 11.20
C GLU A 18 0.86 -0.84 12.45
N ALA A 19 -0.47 -0.91 12.26
CA ALA A 19 -1.42 -1.00 13.38
C ALA A 19 -1.26 -2.28 14.21
N TYR A 20 -0.82 -3.38 13.59
CA TYR A 20 -0.63 -4.67 14.25
C TYR A 20 0.77 -4.91 14.83
N ARG A 21 1.69 -3.94 14.73
CA ARG A 21 3.00 -4.07 15.38
C ARG A 21 2.86 -4.10 16.90
N VAL A 22 3.75 -4.86 17.54
CA VAL A 22 3.85 -4.89 19.00
C VAL A 22 4.21 -3.48 19.48
N GLY A 23 3.44 -2.95 20.43
CA GLY A 23 3.60 -1.59 20.94
C GLY A 23 2.83 -0.52 20.15
N SER A 24 2.21 -0.86 19.02
CA SER A 24 1.35 0.09 18.30
C SER A 24 0.14 0.45 19.16
N SER A 25 -0.18 1.75 19.21
CA SER A 25 -1.39 2.25 19.89
C SER A 25 -2.55 2.46 18.94
N ILE A 26 -2.37 2.19 17.64
CA ILE A 26 -3.42 2.35 16.65
C ILE A 26 -4.20 1.04 16.56
N PRO A 27 -5.46 1.00 16.99
CA PRO A 27 -6.29 -0.18 16.80
C PRO A 27 -6.58 -0.35 15.30
N SER A 28 -6.67 -1.59 14.82
CA SER A 28 -6.95 -1.87 13.41
C SER A 28 -8.30 -1.34 12.92
N VAL A 29 -9.27 -1.09 13.82
CA VAL A 29 -10.53 -0.43 13.45
C VAL A 29 -10.32 1.00 12.96
N VAL A 30 -9.30 1.71 13.44
CA VAL A 30 -8.96 3.06 12.94
C VAL A 30 -8.48 2.98 11.49
N VAL A 31 -7.70 1.95 11.14
CA VAL A 31 -7.29 1.71 9.75
C VAL A 31 -8.50 1.49 8.86
N LEU A 32 -9.46 0.64 9.30
CA LEU A 32 -10.71 0.41 8.57
C LEU A 32 -11.48 1.72 8.36
N ILE A 33 -11.68 2.51 9.42
CA ILE A 33 -12.41 3.78 9.34
C ILE A 33 -11.74 4.71 8.35
N ILE A 34 -10.42 4.89 8.42
CA ILE A 34 -9.72 5.78 7.51
C ILE A 34 -9.80 5.29 6.06
N GLN A 35 -9.65 3.99 5.81
CA GLN A 35 -9.76 3.44 4.45
C GLN A 35 -11.20 3.53 3.90
N LEU A 36 -12.23 3.38 4.73
CA LEU A 36 -13.62 3.63 4.34
C LEU A 36 -13.87 5.10 4.00
N LEU A 37 -13.38 6.01 4.84
CA LEU A 37 -13.45 7.45 4.59
C LEU A 37 -12.69 7.82 3.30
N ALA A 38 -11.60 7.12 2.97
CA ALA A 38 -10.86 7.33 1.73
C ALA A 38 -11.68 7.00 0.48
N GLN A 39 -12.59 6.02 0.56
CA GLN A 39 -13.51 5.72 -0.56
C GLN A 39 -14.57 6.81 -0.73
N TYR A 40 -14.96 7.49 0.35
CA TYR A 40 -15.98 8.54 0.31
C TYR A 40 -15.43 9.93 -0.05
N PHE A 41 -14.27 10.29 0.52
CA PHE A 41 -13.63 11.58 0.28
C PHE A 41 -12.61 11.49 -0.85
N THR A 42 -11.48 10.83 -0.59
CA THR A 42 -10.39 10.52 -1.53
C THR A 42 -9.22 9.94 -0.72
N GLY A 43 -8.43 9.04 -1.31
CA GLY A 43 -7.21 8.55 -0.67
C GLY A 43 -6.16 9.65 -0.45
N ALA A 44 -6.15 10.69 -1.28
CA ALA A 44 -5.23 11.82 -1.20
C ALA A 44 -5.36 12.58 0.12
N ALA A 45 -6.59 12.74 0.61
CA ALA A 45 -6.84 13.42 1.88
C ALA A 45 -6.64 12.46 3.04
N MET A 46 -7.16 11.24 2.93
CA MET A 46 -7.26 10.33 4.07
C MET A 46 -5.96 9.59 4.38
N THR A 47 -5.11 9.31 3.39
CA THR A 47 -3.82 8.62 3.61
C THR A 47 -2.83 9.46 4.42
N PRO A 48 -2.61 10.75 4.10
CA PRO A 48 -1.80 11.62 4.96
C PRO A 48 -2.36 11.75 6.38
N ILE A 49 -3.69 11.86 6.53
CA ILE A 49 -4.34 11.94 7.84
C ILE A 49 -4.05 10.68 8.68
N PHE A 50 -4.13 9.49 8.08
CA PHE A 50 -3.73 8.25 8.77
C PHE A 50 -2.31 8.35 9.31
N TRP A 51 -1.35 8.76 8.47
CA TRP A 51 0.05 8.83 8.86
C TRP A 51 0.33 9.86 9.94
N ILE A 52 -0.35 11.02 9.91
CA ILE A 52 -0.30 12.01 10.98
C ILE A 52 -0.78 11.40 12.30
N ILE A 53 -1.95 10.75 12.29
CA ILE A 53 -2.50 10.08 13.49
C ILE A 53 -1.54 8.99 13.99
N TYR A 54 -1.00 8.18 13.08
CA TYR A 54 -0.05 7.11 13.38
C TYR A 54 1.19 7.67 14.08
N PHE A 55 1.89 8.65 13.48
CA PHE A 55 3.13 9.19 14.05
C PHE A 55 2.94 9.85 15.41
N ILE A 56 1.83 10.58 15.60
CA ILE A 56 1.49 11.17 16.90
C ILE A 56 1.27 10.06 17.94
N SER A 57 0.51 9.02 17.58
CA SER A 57 0.11 7.96 18.50
C SER A 57 1.23 6.98 18.85
N THR A 58 2.24 6.86 17.99
CA THR A 58 3.35 5.91 18.15
C THR A 58 4.70 6.58 18.39
N TYR A 59 4.70 7.89 18.68
CA TYR A 59 5.91 8.64 18.99
C TYR A 59 6.70 7.97 20.13
N LYS A 60 8.02 7.79 19.91
CA LYS A 60 8.98 7.13 20.83
C LYS A 60 8.70 5.66 21.15
N LYS A 61 7.85 4.96 20.40
CA LYS A 61 7.60 3.53 20.62
C LYS A 61 8.54 2.66 19.79
N ASP A 62 9.01 1.58 20.39
CA ASP A 62 9.69 0.51 19.65
C ASP A 62 8.66 -0.33 18.90
N LEU A 63 8.58 -0.11 17.59
CA LEU A 63 7.67 -0.80 16.67
C LEU A 63 8.45 -1.73 15.74
N THR A 64 9.45 -2.42 16.25
CA THR A 64 10.30 -3.31 15.44
C THR A 64 9.70 -4.70 15.22
N ALA A 65 8.80 -5.14 16.10
CA ALA A 65 8.28 -6.51 16.13
C ALA A 65 6.82 -6.62 15.65
N ILE A 66 6.52 -7.68 14.92
CA ILE A 66 5.18 -8.13 14.60
C ILE A 66 5.09 -9.64 14.85
N ARG A 67 4.00 -10.07 15.51
CA ARG A 67 3.76 -11.49 15.78
C ARG A 67 3.28 -12.18 14.51
N LYS A 68 3.62 -13.46 14.34
CA LYS A 68 3.27 -14.20 13.13
C LYS A 68 1.76 -14.30 12.92
N GLY A 69 0.97 -14.54 13.97
CA GLY A 69 -0.49 -14.56 13.84
C GLY A 69 -1.09 -13.24 13.33
N ASP A 70 -0.52 -12.10 13.75
CA ASP A 70 -0.96 -10.79 13.25
C ASP A 70 -0.49 -10.57 11.81
N ALA A 71 0.77 -10.87 11.49
CA ALA A 71 1.32 -10.73 10.14
C ALA A 71 0.62 -11.63 9.10
N ASP A 72 0.39 -12.90 9.44
CA ASP A 72 -0.32 -13.87 8.59
C ASP A 72 -1.77 -13.43 8.37
N SER A 73 -2.42 -12.84 9.38
CA SER A 73 -3.79 -12.33 9.21
C SER A 73 -3.87 -11.18 8.22
N VAL A 74 -2.90 -10.26 8.22
CA VAL A 74 -2.86 -9.15 7.25
C VAL A 74 -2.47 -9.67 5.86
N PHE A 75 -1.54 -10.62 5.77
CA PHE A 75 -1.23 -11.31 4.52
C PHE A 75 -2.50 -11.91 3.91
N PHE A 76 -3.17 -12.78 4.67
CA PHE A 76 -4.40 -13.44 4.23
C PHE A 76 -5.49 -12.43 3.89
N GLY A 77 -5.74 -11.49 4.79
CA GLY A 77 -6.81 -10.51 4.64
C GLY A 77 -6.64 -9.59 3.45
N THR A 78 -5.42 -9.18 3.12
CA THR A 78 -5.17 -8.33 1.96
C THR A 78 -5.12 -9.14 0.65
N VAL A 79 -4.64 -10.38 0.66
CA VAL A 79 -4.75 -11.25 -0.53
C VAL A 79 -6.21 -11.54 -0.86
N VAL A 80 -6.99 -11.99 0.12
CA VAL A 80 -8.41 -12.36 -0.08
C VAL A 80 -9.32 -11.15 -0.20
N GLY A 81 -9.09 -10.11 0.59
CA GLY A 81 -9.96 -8.94 0.66
C GLY A 81 -9.59 -7.81 -0.29
N TYR A 82 -8.39 -7.80 -0.86
CA TYR A 82 -7.97 -6.79 -1.82
C TYR A 82 -7.63 -7.39 -3.19
N LEU A 83 -6.64 -8.29 -3.23
CA LEU A 83 -6.15 -8.80 -4.52
C LEU A 83 -7.23 -9.59 -5.25
N LEU A 84 -7.94 -10.50 -4.58
CA LEU A 84 -8.97 -11.32 -5.23
C LEU A 84 -10.13 -10.47 -5.80
N PRO A 85 -10.74 -9.53 -5.05
CA PRO A 85 -11.71 -8.59 -5.62
C PRO A 85 -11.14 -7.77 -6.77
N THR A 86 -9.87 -7.36 -6.69
CA THR A 86 -9.21 -6.62 -7.78
C THR A 86 -9.10 -7.48 -9.03
N VAL A 87 -8.67 -8.73 -8.92
CA VAL A 87 -8.59 -9.67 -10.06
C VAL A 87 -9.99 -9.91 -10.64
N ALA A 88 -11.00 -10.12 -9.80
CA ALA A 88 -12.38 -10.31 -10.26
C ALA A 88 -12.93 -9.08 -11.00
N MET A 89 -12.64 -7.87 -10.50
CA MET A 89 -13.01 -6.61 -11.14
C MET A 89 -12.34 -6.46 -12.51
N LEU A 90 -11.07 -6.87 -12.64
CA LEU A 90 -10.33 -6.77 -13.89
C LEU A 90 -10.72 -7.84 -14.91
N ALA A 91 -11.04 -9.05 -14.46
CA ALA A 91 -11.48 -10.14 -15.33
C ALA A 91 -12.94 -9.96 -15.82
N TRP A 92 -13.80 -9.40 -14.96
CA TRP A 92 -15.20 -9.15 -15.25
C TRP A 92 -15.55 -7.71 -14.84
N PRO A 93 -15.28 -6.72 -15.71
CA PRO A 93 -15.54 -5.30 -15.43
C PRO A 93 -17.04 -4.99 -15.52
N ALA A 94 -17.81 -5.54 -14.59
CA ALA A 94 -19.24 -5.35 -14.45
C ALA A 94 -19.53 -4.38 -13.30
N VAL A 95 -20.68 -3.70 -13.35
CA VAL A 95 -21.10 -2.76 -12.31
C VAL A 95 -21.03 -3.39 -10.89
N PRO A 96 -21.48 -4.64 -10.66
CA PRO A 96 -21.40 -5.25 -9.33
C PRO A 96 -19.97 -5.49 -8.83
N THR A 97 -19.04 -5.92 -9.70
CA THR A 97 -17.65 -6.21 -9.28
C THR A 97 -16.91 -4.94 -8.90
N ASN A 98 -17.18 -3.83 -9.59
CA ASN A 98 -16.65 -2.51 -9.23
C ASN A 98 -17.17 -2.04 -7.86
N TYR A 99 -18.47 -2.21 -7.56
CA TYR A 99 -19.03 -1.85 -6.25
C TYR A 99 -18.45 -2.70 -5.11
N VAL A 100 -18.30 -4.00 -5.33
CA VAL A 100 -17.67 -4.88 -4.34
C VAL A 100 -16.21 -4.49 -4.11
N TRP A 101 -15.49 -4.10 -5.17
CA TRP A 101 -14.11 -3.62 -5.06
C TRP A 101 -14.00 -2.34 -4.21
N GLN A 102 -14.92 -1.39 -4.35
CA GLN A 102 -14.95 -0.19 -3.50
C GLN A 102 -15.11 -0.52 -2.00
N LEU A 103 -15.71 -1.66 -1.67
CA LEU A 103 -15.85 -2.14 -0.30
C LEU A 103 -14.63 -2.94 0.19
N PHE A 104 -13.51 -2.95 -0.54
CA PHE A 104 -12.32 -3.70 -0.14
C PHE A 104 -11.89 -3.47 1.31
N PRO A 105 -11.98 -2.27 1.93
CA PRO A 105 -11.51 -2.11 3.30
C PRO A 105 -12.29 -3.00 4.27
N LEU A 106 -13.60 -3.13 4.05
CA LEU A 106 -14.47 -4.02 4.83
C LEU A 106 -14.14 -5.49 4.57
N VAL A 107 -13.91 -5.87 3.31
CA VAL A 107 -13.59 -7.26 2.97
C VAL A 107 -12.23 -7.66 3.54
N VAL A 108 -11.21 -6.80 3.43
CA VAL A 108 -9.90 -6.98 4.06
C VAL A 108 -10.04 -7.15 5.56
N PHE A 109 -10.74 -6.23 6.23
CA PHE A 109 -10.94 -6.30 7.67
C PHE A 109 -11.71 -7.56 8.09
N ALA A 110 -12.79 -7.89 7.37
CA ALA A 110 -13.60 -9.08 7.59
C ALA A 110 -12.83 -10.39 7.32
N ALA A 111 -11.79 -10.38 6.50
CA ALA A 111 -10.90 -11.52 6.30
C ALA A 111 -9.79 -11.61 7.37
N ILE A 112 -9.29 -10.46 7.86
CA ILE A 112 -8.30 -10.40 8.95
C ILE A 112 -8.89 -11.00 10.24
N ILE A 113 -10.11 -10.59 10.63
CA ILE A 113 -10.66 -10.94 11.95
C ILE A 113 -10.82 -12.46 12.15
N PRO A 114 -11.48 -13.23 11.28
CA PRO A 114 -11.62 -14.67 11.43
C PRO A 114 -10.26 -15.40 11.47
N TYR A 115 -9.29 -14.96 10.65
CA TYR A 115 -7.96 -15.55 10.66
C TYR A 115 -7.32 -15.44 12.05
N ARG A 116 -7.43 -14.28 12.69
CA ARG A 116 -6.89 -14.05 14.04
C ARG A 116 -7.59 -14.89 15.10
N LEU A 117 -8.88 -15.16 14.94
CA LEU A 117 -9.65 -15.99 15.88
C LEU A 117 -9.26 -17.47 15.83
N VAL A 118 -8.82 -17.97 14.67
CA VAL A 118 -8.43 -19.38 14.49
C VAL A 118 -6.93 -19.62 14.66
N ALA A 119 -6.10 -18.56 14.64
CA ALA A 119 -4.66 -18.67 14.82
C ALA A 119 -4.30 -19.15 16.24
N SER A 120 -3.44 -20.18 16.32
CA SER A 120 -3.04 -20.78 17.59
C SER A 120 -2.15 -19.85 18.43
N LYS A 121 -2.11 -20.07 19.75
CA LYS A 121 -1.19 -19.36 20.66
C LYS A 121 0.28 -19.54 20.24
N ASP A 122 0.65 -20.72 19.78
CA ASP A 122 2.00 -21.03 19.28
C ASP A 122 2.35 -20.17 18.06
N THR A 123 1.38 -19.90 17.19
CA THR A 123 1.57 -19.00 16.05
C THR A 123 1.90 -17.58 16.51
N TYR A 124 1.26 -17.10 17.58
CA TYR A 124 1.54 -15.77 18.13
C TYR A 124 2.89 -15.65 18.85
N ALA A 125 3.52 -16.77 19.24
CA ALA A 125 4.86 -16.79 19.83
C ALA A 125 5.97 -16.61 18.78
N LEU A 126 5.66 -16.81 17.49
CA LEU A 126 6.62 -16.72 16.39
C LEU A 126 6.70 -15.30 15.81
N ALA A 127 7.82 -14.97 15.16
CA ALA A 127 8.02 -13.71 14.47
C ALA A 127 7.34 -13.71 13.09
N GLY A 128 6.60 -12.64 12.77
CA GLY A 128 5.84 -12.52 11.51
C GLY A 128 6.60 -11.93 10.32
N HIS A 129 7.90 -11.69 10.46
CA HIS A 129 8.71 -10.98 9.47
C HIS A 129 8.68 -11.61 8.07
N ASN A 130 8.77 -12.95 7.99
CA ASN A 130 8.75 -13.65 6.70
C ASN A 130 7.43 -13.40 5.97
N SER A 131 6.30 -13.44 6.70
CA SER A 131 4.98 -13.21 6.12
C SER A 131 4.82 -11.79 5.60
N VAL A 132 5.26 -10.78 6.37
CA VAL A 132 5.25 -9.38 5.92
C VAL A 132 6.15 -9.19 4.70
N SER A 133 7.36 -9.75 4.72
CA SER A 133 8.30 -9.67 3.59
C SER A 133 7.76 -10.35 2.33
N SER A 134 7.14 -11.52 2.48
CA SER A 134 6.48 -12.22 1.38
C SER A 134 5.31 -11.41 0.81
N LEU A 135 4.53 -10.73 1.66
CA LEU A 135 3.46 -9.85 1.20
C LEU A 135 4.02 -8.68 0.37
N TYR A 136 5.06 -8.00 0.85
CA TYR A 136 5.66 -6.90 0.09
C TYR A 136 6.29 -7.38 -1.22
N ALA A 137 6.95 -8.53 -1.23
CA ALA A 137 7.47 -9.13 -2.46
C ALA A 137 6.35 -9.47 -3.46
N LEU A 138 5.21 -9.96 -2.96
CA LEU A 138 4.05 -10.27 -3.79
C LEU A 138 3.40 -8.99 -4.35
N ILE A 139 3.23 -7.95 -3.52
CA ILE A 139 2.73 -6.64 -3.96
C ILE A 139 3.65 -6.04 -5.01
N PHE A 140 4.97 -6.11 -4.79
CA PHE A 140 5.98 -5.64 -5.74
C PHE A 140 5.82 -6.34 -7.08
N ALA A 141 5.80 -7.68 -7.09
CA ALA A 141 5.68 -8.46 -8.32
C ALA A 141 4.36 -8.20 -9.04
N ALA A 142 3.24 -8.20 -8.32
CA ALA A 142 1.93 -7.96 -8.91
C ALA A 142 1.84 -6.57 -9.55
N SER A 143 2.30 -5.53 -8.83
CA SER A 143 2.28 -4.15 -9.34
C SER A 143 3.19 -4.00 -10.57
N LEU A 144 4.40 -4.56 -10.52
CA LEU A 144 5.33 -4.54 -11.65
C LEU A 144 4.76 -5.25 -12.88
N ILE A 145 4.15 -6.42 -12.72
CA ILE A 145 3.55 -7.18 -13.83
C ILE A 145 2.42 -6.37 -14.48
N THR A 146 1.54 -5.76 -13.68
CA THR A 146 0.44 -4.95 -14.24
C THR A 146 0.94 -3.67 -14.91
N HIS A 147 2.03 -3.10 -14.41
CA HIS A 147 2.65 -1.90 -14.99
C HIS A 147 3.34 -2.18 -16.31
N LEU A 148 4.06 -3.30 -16.41
CA LEU A 148 4.62 -3.77 -17.67
C LEU A 148 3.52 -4.12 -18.68
N GLY A 149 2.41 -4.68 -18.21
CA GLY A 149 1.21 -4.91 -19.03
C GLY A 149 0.60 -3.60 -19.55
N ALA A 150 0.51 -2.57 -18.70
CA ALA A 150 0.08 -1.25 -19.12
C ALA A 150 1.06 -0.63 -20.13
N PHE A 151 2.37 -0.70 -19.87
CA PHE A 151 3.37 -0.19 -20.81
C PHE A 151 3.33 -0.91 -22.17
N ALA A 152 3.10 -2.23 -22.17
CA ALA A 152 2.88 -3.01 -23.39
C ALA A 152 1.61 -2.59 -24.13
N ALA A 153 0.53 -2.23 -23.43
CA ALA A 153 -0.69 -1.70 -24.03
C ALA A 153 -0.46 -0.33 -24.71
N HIS A 154 0.56 0.42 -24.29
CA HIS A 154 1.07 1.62 -24.94
C HIS A 154 2.09 1.32 -26.05
N ASN A 155 2.19 0.08 -26.53
CA ASN A 155 3.19 -0.37 -27.52
C ASN A 155 4.63 -0.02 -27.10
N PHE A 156 4.92 -0.04 -25.79
CA PHE A 156 6.21 0.37 -25.23
C PHE A 156 6.62 1.81 -25.56
N ASN A 157 5.66 2.68 -25.90
CA ASN A 157 5.91 4.09 -26.14
C ASN A 157 5.97 4.86 -24.82
N VAL A 158 7.20 5.26 -24.46
CA VAL A 158 7.50 5.95 -23.20
C VAL A 158 6.72 7.25 -23.07
N GLU A 159 6.63 8.07 -24.12
CA GLU A 159 5.95 9.36 -24.09
C GLU A 159 4.46 9.22 -23.75
N SER A 160 3.76 8.32 -24.45
CA SER A 160 2.34 8.07 -24.22
C SER A 160 2.06 7.43 -22.86
N PHE A 161 2.94 6.51 -22.42
CA PHE A 161 2.79 5.81 -21.15
C PHE A 161 3.03 6.76 -19.97
N ILE A 162 4.08 7.56 -20.07
CA ILE A 162 4.40 8.58 -19.09
C ILE A 162 3.30 9.65 -19.05
N GLY A 163 2.70 10.02 -20.19
CA GLY A 163 1.60 10.97 -20.25
C GLY A 163 0.41 10.60 -19.34
N ASP A 164 0.14 9.30 -19.19
CA ASP A 164 -0.91 8.79 -18.31
C ASP A 164 -0.52 8.77 -16.82
N TRP A 165 0.78 8.86 -16.49
CA TRP A 165 1.33 8.69 -15.14
C TRP A 165 2.03 9.91 -14.52
N LEU A 166 2.67 10.78 -15.31
CA LEU A 166 3.54 11.88 -14.82
C LEU A 166 2.86 13.24 -14.70
N ALA A 167 1.83 13.51 -15.48
CA ALA A 167 1.22 14.82 -15.53
C ALA A 167 -0.19 14.75 -14.95
N PRO A 168 -0.54 15.55 -13.93
CA PRO A 168 -1.86 16.15 -14.00
C PRO A 168 -1.86 16.96 -15.31
N ASN A 169 -2.58 16.45 -16.30
CA ASN A 169 -2.90 17.19 -17.52
C ASN A 169 -3.24 18.64 -17.13
N PRO A 170 -2.74 19.72 -17.78
CA PRO A 170 -3.15 21.08 -17.43
C PRO A 170 -4.67 21.11 -17.25
N LEU A 171 -5.10 21.62 -16.09
CA LEU A 171 -6.47 21.62 -15.53
C LEU A 171 -7.53 21.27 -16.57
N PRO A 172 -8.44 20.30 -16.31
CA PRO A 172 -9.45 19.90 -17.29
C PRO A 172 -10.07 21.16 -17.92
N VAL A 173 -9.74 21.38 -19.20
CA VAL A 173 -10.15 22.56 -19.92
C VAL A 173 -11.67 22.60 -19.90
N LYS A 174 -12.26 23.79 -19.79
CA LYS A 174 -13.71 23.98 -19.87
C LYS A 174 -14.27 23.18 -21.06
N GLY A 175 -15.08 22.15 -20.78
CA GLY A 175 -15.57 21.19 -21.79
C GLY A 175 -14.96 19.78 -21.73
N SER A 176 -14.10 19.48 -20.76
CA SER A 176 -13.58 18.12 -20.53
C SER A 176 -14.71 17.12 -20.26
N SER A 177 -14.57 15.90 -20.79
CA SER A 177 -15.53 14.83 -20.52
C SER A 177 -15.49 14.43 -19.03
N PRO A 178 -16.61 13.91 -18.47
CA PRO A 178 -16.62 13.39 -17.10
C PRO A 178 -15.51 12.35 -16.84
N ALA A 179 -15.21 11.51 -17.83
CA ALA A 179 -14.12 10.52 -17.75
C ALA A 179 -12.74 11.19 -17.67
N GLY A 180 -12.49 12.26 -18.43
CA GLY A 180 -11.24 13.01 -18.37
C GLY A 180 -11.02 13.69 -17.02
N ILE A 181 -12.09 14.26 -16.43
CA ILE A 181 -12.04 14.84 -15.07
C ILE A 181 -11.75 13.75 -14.04
N PHE A 182 -12.37 12.57 -14.17
CA PHE A 182 -12.15 11.45 -13.26
C PHE A 182 -10.70 10.94 -13.29
N ILE A 183 -10.11 10.77 -14.48
CA ILE A 183 -8.70 10.36 -14.64
C ILE A 183 -7.78 11.39 -13.99
N TYR A 184 -8.02 12.68 -14.23
CA TYR A 184 -7.26 13.76 -13.61
C TYR A 184 -7.29 13.71 -12.08
N MET A 185 -8.47 13.45 -11.49
CA MET A 185 -8.60 13.29 -10.04
C MET A 185 -7.85 12.05 -9.54
N LEU A 186 -7.91 10.92 -10.25
CA LEU A 186 -7.20 9.69 -9.85
C LEU A 186 -5.67 9.84 -9.89
N GLN A 187 -5.12 10.61 -10.84
CA GLN A 187 -3.68 10.89 -10.92
C GLN A 187 -3.20 11.64 -9.66
N TRP A 188 -3.94 12.68 -9.26
CA TRP A 188 -3.69 13.36 -8.00
C TRP A 188 -3.87 12.43 -6.80
N ASP A 189 -4.92 11.62 -6.81
CA ASP A 189 -5.20 10.67 -5.73
C ASP A 189 -4.01 9.72 -5.51
N GLY A 190 -3.55 9.09 -6.60
CA GLY A 190 -2.35 8.26 -6.61
C GLY A 190 -1.12 8.98 -6.07
N LEU A 191 -0.81 10.17 -6.58
CA LEU A 191 0.36 10.92 -6.17
C LEU A 191 0.38 11.18 -4.67
N TYR A 192 -0.74 11.58 -4.07
CA TYR A 192 -0.82 11.84 -2.63
C TYR A 192 -0.83 10.55 -1.80
N ILE A 193 -1.49 9.49 -2.25
CA ILE A 193 -1.44 8.18 -1.59
C ILE A 193 0.00 7.65 -1.55
N PHE A 194 0.64 7.51 -2.71
CA PHE A 194 1.98 6.93 -2.79
C PHE A 194 3.05 7.88 -2.23
N GLY A 195 2.91 9.18 -2.43
CA GLY A 195 3.79 10.19 -1.84
C GLY A 195 3.75 10.17 -0.31
N SER A 196 2.55 10.10 0.29
CA SER A 196 2.43 10.01 1.76
C SER A 196 2.96 8.68 2.31
N LEU A 197 2.73 7.56 1.61
CA LEU A 197 3.35 6.29 1.95
C LEU A 197 4.88 6.32 1.86
N THR A 198 5.44 7.02 0.87
CA THR A 198 6.89 7.22 0.73
C THR A 198 7.43 8.07 1.87
N VAL A 199 6.77 9.17 2.23
CA VAL A 199 7.13 9.99 3.39
C VAL A 199 7.10 9.15 4.66
N ALA A 200 6.08 8.29 4.81
CA ALA A 200 6.03 7.36 5.93
C ALA A 200 7.16 6.33 5.88
N GLY A 201 7.48 5.81 4.70
CA GLY A 201 8.63 4.94 4.46
C GLY A 201 9.95 5.60 4.89
N VAL A 202 10.18 6.86 4.52
CA VAL A 202 11.35 7.65 4.96
C VAL A 202 11.39 7.71 6.49
N TRP A 203 10.30 8.19 7.10
CA TRP A 203 10.23 8.36 8.55
C TRP A 203 10.47 7.06 9.33
N LEU A 204 9.98 5.93 8.80
CA LEU A 204 10.02 4.63 9.48
C LEU A 204 11.26 3.78 9.17
N THR A 205 12.07 4.16 8.17
CA THR A 205 13.15 3.31 7.62
C THR A 205 14.52 3.98 7.66
N ALA A 206 14.57 5.29 7.43
CA ALA A 206 15.83 6.01 7.31
C ALA A 206 16.43 6.29 8.69
N ASP A 207 17.68 5.87 8.89
CA ASP A 207 18.49 6.18 10.06
C ASP A 207 19.39 7.41 9.82
N SER A 208 19.44 7.92 8.60
CA SER A 208 20.26 9.08 8.22
C SER A 208 19.66 9.90 7.08
N ILE A 209 20.11 11.15 6.93
CA ILE A 209 19.72 12.03 5.82
C ILE A 209 20.04 11.39 4.46
N LEU A 210 21.17 10.69 4.35
CA LEU A 210 21.56 10.03 3.11
C LEU A 210 20.58 8.92 2.73
N GLU A 211 20.14 8.12 3.70
CA GLU A 211 19.10 7.12 3.47
C GLU A 211 17.76 7.76 3.11
N SER A 212 17.39 8.88 3.75
CA SER A 212 16.18 9.63 3.39
C SER A 212 16.21 10.11 1.94
N VAL A 213 17.33 10.71 1.51
CA VAL A 213 17.53 11.12 0.11
C VAL A 213 17.52 9.91 -0.82
N GLY A 214 18.12 8.79 -0.40
CA GLY A 214 18.09 7.54 -1.15
C GLY A 214 16.69 6.99 -1.38
N ILE A 215 15.83 6.99 -0.35
CA ILE A 215 14.43 6.55 -0.46
C ILE A 215 13.62 7.48 -1.38
N ILE A 216 13.80 8.80 -1.24
CA ILE A 216 13.11 9.79 -2.09
C ILE A 216 13.56 9.64 -3.55
N GLY A 217 14.87 9.50 -3.78
CA GLY A 217 15.43 9.27 -5.12
C GLY A 217 14.96 7.94 -5.72
N TRP A 218 14.90 6.87 -4.91
CA TRP A 218 14.33 5.59 -5.32
C TRP A 218 12.89 5.75 -5.77
N PHE A 219 12.03 6.35 -4.95
CA PHE A 219 10.64 6.59 -5.33
C PHE A 219 10.53 7.43 -6.60
N ALA A 220 11.23 8.57 -6.69
CA ALA A 220 11.17 9.46 -7.84
C ALA A 220 11.58 8.78 -9.16
N THR A 221 12.58 7.89 -9.12
CA THR A 221 13.09 7.20 -10.30
C THR A 221 12.29 5.94 -10.64
N THR A 222 11.79 5.22 -9.64
CA THR A 222 11.11 3.92 -9.85
C THR A 222 9.60 4.02 -9.94
N TYR A 223 8.98 5.12 -9.49
CA TYR A 223 7.53 5.33 -9.55
C TYR A 223 6.96 5.10 -10.96
N LEU A 224 7.68 5.55 -12.00
CA LEU A 224 7.27 5.43 -13.40
C LEU A 224 7.81 4.22 -14.12
N VAL A 225 8.87 3.60 -13.57
CA VAL A 225 9.57 2.50 -14.24
C VAL A 225 9.05 1.16 -13.75
N LEU A 226 8.76 1.06 -12.45
CA LEU A 226 8.37 -0.18 -11.79
C LEU A 226 6.90 -0.21 -11.36
N SER A 227 6.20 0.92 -11.44
CA SER A 227 4.94 1.28 -10.76
C SER A 227 5.12 1.92 -9.39
N PRO A 228 4.13 2.74 -8.95
CA PRO A 228 4.12 3.29 -7.60
C PRO A 228 4.00 2.21 -6.51
N GLY A 229 3.17 1.19 -6.75
CA GLY A 229 2.98 0.09 -5.78
C GLY A 229 4.26 -0.71 -5.57
N ALA A 230 5.00 -0.99 -6.64
CA ALA A 230 6.30 -1.64 -6.57
C ALA A 230 7.35 -0.75 -5.89
N ALA A 231 7.42 0.54 -6.26
CA ALA A 231 8.34 1.48 -5.66
C ALA A 231 8.18 1.56 -4.14
N VAL A 232 6.93 1.71 -3.66
CA VAL A 232 6.61 1.83 -2.23
C VAL A 232 6.79 0.49 -1.50
N SER A 233 6.33 -0.62 -2.06
CA SER A 233 6.51 -1.94 -1.44
C SER A 233 7.98 -2.30 -1.25
N ALA A 234 8.87 -1.91 -2.18
CA ALA A 234 10.31 -2.09 -2.02
C ALA A 234 10.89 -1.31 -0.84
N ILE A 235 10.40 -0.09 -0.57
CA ILE A 235 10.82 0.72 0.60
C ILE A 235 10.46 -0.02 1.89
N PHE A 236 9.20 -0.46 2.03
CA PHE A 236 8.76 -1.17 3.24
C PHE A 236 9.37 -2.56 3.35
N TRP A 237 9.68 -3.23 2.23
CA TRP A 237 10.42 -4.48 2.24
C TRP A 237 11.87 -4.29 2.71
N TRP A 238 12.54 -3.24 2.28
CA TRP A 238 13.88 -2.90 2.77
C TRP A 238 13.85 -2.59 4.27
N ARG A 239 12.85 -1.84 4.73
CA ARG A 239 12.62 -1.61 6.16
C ARG A 239 12.51 -2.91 6.93
N GLU A 240 11.70 -3.84 6.45
CA GLU A 240 11.55 -5.14 7.11
C GLU A 240 12.89 -5.87 7.26
N LYS A 241 13.75 -5.85 6.22
CA LYS A 241 15.10 -6.43 6.30
C LYS A 241 15.96 -5.74 7.37
N LYS A 242 15.91 -4.40 7.47
CA LYS A 242 16.62 -3.65 8.52
C LYS A 242 16.15 -4.04 9.92
N LEU A 243 14.83 -4.10 10.12
CA LEU A 243 14.22 -4.49 11.39
C LEU A 243 14.56 -5.94 11.79
N GLU A 244 14.66 -6.85 10.83
CA GLU A 244 15.11 -8.21 11.08
C GLU A 244 16.59 -8.27 11.48
N GLY A 245 17.45 -7.54 10.76
CA GLY A 245 18.89 -7.43 11.05
C GLY A 245 19.15 -6.90 12.46
N ALA A 246 18.46 -5.81 12.84
CA ALA A 246 18.57 -5.21 14.18
C ALA A 246 18.17 -6.21 15.28
N ARG A 247 17.06 -6.96 15.10
CA ARG A 247 16.62 -7.97 16.07
C ARG A 247 17.59 -9.15 16.20
N LYS A 248 18.21 -9.57 15.09
CA LYS A 248 19.23 -10.63 15.09
C LYS A 248 20.51 -10.17 15.80
N ALA A 249 20.87 -8.89 15.71
CA ALA A 249 22.04 -8.32 16.38
C ALA A 249 21.89 -8.28 17.91
N VAL A 250 20.70 -7.97 18.43
CA VAL A 250 20.43 -7.93 19.90
C VAL A 250 20.41 -9.33 20.54
N ARG A 251 20.17 -10.39 19.75
CA ARG A 251 20.10 -11.77 20.25
C ARG A 251 21.45 -12.50 20.28
N LYS A 252 22.50 -11.89 19.72
CA LYS A 252 23.87 -12.42 19.75
C LYS A 252 24.62 -11.84 20.95
#